data_AF-N4WPE5-F1
#
_entry.id   AF-N4WPE5-F1
#
_cell.length_a   1.000
_cell.length_b   1.000
_cell.length_c   1.000
_cell.angle_alpha   90.00
_cell.angle_beta   90.00
_cell.angle_gamma   90.00
#
_symmetry.space_group_name_H-M   'P 1'
#
loop_
_entity.id
_entity.type
_entity.pdbx_description
1 polymer ?
#
loop_
_entity_poly.entity_id
_entity_poly.type
_entity_poly.pdbx_seq_one_letter_code
_entity_poly.pdbx_strand_id
1 'polypeptide(L)'
;MTDLMDKNQNSEFTEEEYYFISGFLIEAGSDTTRISISMALAGARAFPEWVERTQKQLDSVCGSQAKRLPEFSDMDSLPLAKAAIKESLRWKPAFSATGLSHALIKDDTFESFTFRAGTAVTFNSWVISHLDYEDPERFLDQDLDTPTKGYPS
;
A
#
# COMPACT_ATOMS: atom_id res chain seq x y z
N MET A 1 -20.75 -12.30 -0.19
CA MET A 1 -21.71 -11.43 0.53
C MET A 1 -22.84 -12.26 1.11
N THR A 2 -23.51 -13.08 0.28
CA THR A 2 -24.48 -14.11 0.72
C THR A 2 -23.90 -15.08 1.74
N ASP A 3 -22.72 -15.66 1.52
CA ASP A 3 -22.08 -16.57 2.49
C ASP A 3 -21.76 -15.94 3.87
N LEU A 4 -21.61 -14.61 3.91
CA LEU A 4 -21.33 -13.84 5.11
C LEU A 4 -22.62 -13.57 5.91
N MET A 5 -23.75 -13.44 5.19
CA MET A 5 -25.11 -13.35 5.72
C MET A 5 -25.67 -14.73 6.11
N ASP A 6 -25.30 -15.80 5.41
CA ASP A 6 -25.80 -17.16 5.66
C ASP A 6 -25.20 -17.78 6.95
N LYS A 7 -24.03 -17.31 7.39
CA LYS A 7 -23.40 -17.73 8.66
C LYS A 7 -24.00 -17.06 9.91
N ASN A 8 -25.08 -16.30 9.76
CA ASN A 8 -25.69 -15.43 10.78
C ASN A 8 -26.60 -16.18 11.77
N GLN A 9 -26.23 -17.39 12.22
CA GLN A 9 -27.01 -18.12 13.23
C GLN A 9 -26.74 -17.66 14.67
N ASN A 10 -25.73 -16.80 14.91
CA ASN A 10 -25.30 -16.34 16.25
C ASN A 10 -24.59 -14.96 16.25
N SER A 11 -24.77 -14.08 15.26
CA SER A 11 -23.94 -12.86 15.19
C SER A 11 -24.42 -11.71 16.08
N GLU A 12 -23.48 -10.88 16.52
CA GLU A 12 -23.68 -9.68 17.33
C GLU A 12 -24.14 -8.45 16.52
N PHE A 13 -24.23 -8.55 15.19
CA PHE A 13 -24.50 -7.40 14.30
C PHE A 13 -25.89 -7.47 13.66
N THR A 14 -26.50 -6.29 13.50
CA THR A 14 -27.75 -6.09 12.77
C THR A 14 -27.55 -6.24 11.25
N GLU A 15 -28.64 -6.47 10.52
CA GLU A 15 -28.61 -6.57 9.06
C GLU A 15 -28.08 -5.29 8.39
N GLU A 16 -28.44 -4.11 8.93
CA GLU A 16 -27.94 -2.82 8.45
C GLU A 16 -26.42 -2.68 8.64
N GLU A 17 -25.90 -3.08 9.80
CA GLU A 17 -24.45 -3.08 10.06
C GLU A 17 -23.71 -4.03 9.09
N TYR A 18 -24.31 -5.17 8.74
CA TYR A 18 -23.74 -6.08 7.73
C TYR A 18 -23.66 -5.45 6.34
N TYR A 19 -24.73 -4.79 5.89
CA TYR A 19 -24.71 -4.08 4.61
C TYR A 19 -23.66 -2.96 4.63
N PHE A 20 -23.60 -2.20 5.71
CA PHE A 20 -22.64 -1.12 5.89
C PHE A 20 -21.19 -1.64 5.83
N ILE A 21 -20.84 -2.65 6.64
CA ILE A 21 -19.49 -3.25 6.67
C ILE A 21 -19.13 -3.82 5.31
N SER A 22 -20.06 -4.49 4.64
CA SER A 22 -19.82 -5.08 3.32
C SER A 22 -19.55 -4.02 2.26
N GLY A 23 -20.33 -2.93 2.25
CA GLY A 23 -20.13 -1.80 1.34
C GLY A 23 -18.78 -1.14 1.58
N PHE A 24 -18.46 -0.85 2.84
CA PHE A 24 -17.20 -0.24 3.23
C PHE A 24 -15.98 -1.10 2.85
N LEU A 25 -16.06 -2.43 3.02
CA LEU A 25 -14.98 -3.34 2.65
C LEU A 25 -14.67 -3.30 1.14
N ILE A 26 -15.71 -3.23 0.30
CA ILE A 26 -15.56 -3.11 -1.15
C ILE A 26 -14.93 -1.76 -1.50
N GLU A 27 -15.44 -0.67 -0.95
CA GLU A 27 -14.94 0.68 -1.19
C GLU A 27 -13.46 0.80 -0.81
N ALA A 28 -13.12 0.43 0.43
CA ALA A 28 -11.78 0.55 0.99
C ALA A 28 -10.75 -0.30 0.24
N GLY A 29 -11.13 -1.48 -0.27
CA GLY A 29 -10.24 -2.38 -0.99
C GLY A 29 -10.12 -2.13 -2.49
N SER A 30 -11.16 -1.58 -3.13
CA SER A 30 -11.22 -1.44 -4.59
C SER A 30 -10.38 -0.27 -5.09
N ASP A 31 -10.70 0.95 -4.67
CA ASP A 31 -10.09 2.15 -5.23
C ASP A 31 -8.62 2.31 -4.84
N THR A 32 -8.28 1.98 -3.58
CA THR A 32 -6.90 2.03 -3.06
C THR A 32 -5.96 1.10 -3.85
N THR A 33 -6.41 -0.13 -4.11
CA THR A 33 -5.65 -1.12 -4.88
C THR A 33 -5.50 -0.68 -6.34
N ARG A 34 -6.59 -0.19 -6.96
CA ARG A 34 -6.58 0.31 -8.35
C ARG A 34 -5.57 1.44 -8.52
N ILE A 35 -5.57 2.41 -7.62
CA ILE A 35 -4.64 3.55 -7.68
C ILE A 35 -3.20 3.06 -7.51
N SER A 36 -2.94 2.16 -6.55
CA SER A 36 -1.59 1.63 -6.30
C SER A 36 -1.01 0.89 -7.51
N ILE A 37 -1.84 0.10 -8.22
CA ILE A 37 -1.46 -0.56 -9.48
C ILE A 37 -1.20 0.47 -10.58
N SER A 38 -2.06 1.49 -10.68
CA SER A 38 -1.90 2.56 -11.68
C SER A 38 -0.62 3.36 -11.46
N MET A 39 -0.22 3.60 -10.20
CA MET A 39 1.03 4.26 -9.86
C MET A 39 2.26 3.40 -10.17
N ALA A 40 2.18 2.08 -9.95
CA ALA A 40 3.24 1.16 -10.38
C ALA A 40 3.43 1.20 -11.92
N LEU A 41 2.34 1.25 -12.69
CA LEU A 41 2.40 1.40 -14.14
C LEU A 41 2.96 2.76 -14.57
N ALA A 42 2.58 3.84 -13.89
CA ALA A 42 3.15 5.16 -14.12
C ALA A 42 4.67 5.18 -13.84
N GLY A 43 5.10 4.56 -12.75
CA GLY A 43 6.51 4.36 -12.41
C GLY A 43 7.26 3.55 -13.47
N ALA A 44 6.66 2.46 -13.97
CA ALA A 44 7.21 1.67 -15.07
C ALA A 44 7.41 2.49 -16.36
N ARG A 45 6.50 3.43 -16.64
CA ARG A 45 6.58 4.29 -17.83
C ARG A 45 7.58 5.43 -17.67
N ALA A 46 7.68 6.01 -16.48
CA ALA A 46 8.57 7.14 -16.19
C ALA A 46 10.02 6.69 -15.99
N PHE A 47 10.24 5.54 -15.34
CA PHE A 47 11.54 4.98 -14.96
C PHE A 47 11.60 3.51 -15.36
N PRO A 48 11.85 3.19 -16.64
CA PRO A 48 11.67 1.83 -17.16
C PRO A 48 12.80 0.85 -16.78
N GLU A 49 13.88 1.29 -16.14
CA GLU A 49 15.10 0.49 -15.96
C GLU A 49 14.88 -0.79 -15.14
N TRP A 50 13.93 -0.75 -14.20
CA TRP A 50 13.60 -1.89 -13.35
C TRP A 50 12.70 -2.91 -14.05
N VAL A 51 11.93 -2.52 -15.06
CA VAL A 51 10.90 -3.37 -15.68
C VAL A 51 11.55 -4.58 -16.37
N GLU A 52 12.60 -4.36 -17.16
CA GLU A 52 13.32 -5.44 -17.84
C GLU A 52 13.98 -6.41 -16.84
N ARG A 53 14.53 -5.87 -15.75
CA ARG A 53 15.16 -6.68 -14.70
C ARG A 53 14.12 -7.52 -13.95
N THR A 54 12.96 -6.94 -13.61
CA THR A 54 11.85 -7.66 -12.98
C THR A 54 11.33 -8.76 -13.89
N GLN A 55 11.23 -8.52 -15.20
CA GLN A 55 10.83 -9.55 -16.16
C GLN A 55 11.82 -10.73 -16.18
N LYS A 56 13.13 -10.44 -16.17
CA LYS A 56 14.16 -11.51 -16.07
C LYS A 56 14.08 -12.29 -14.76
N GLN A 57 13.78 -11.64 -13.63
CA GLN A 57 13.54 -12.33 -12.35
C GLN A 57 12.31 -13.25 -12.43
N LEU A 58 11.22 -12.75 -13.00
CA LEU A 58 10.00 -13.53 -13.21
C LEU A 58 10.26 -14.75 -14.11
N ASP A 59 10.94 -14.55 -15.24
CA ASP A 59 11.29 -15.65 -16.16
C ASP A 59 12.21 -16.69 -15.50
N SER A 60 13.10 -16.26 -14.60
CA SER A 60 13.98 -17.16 -13.84
C SER A 60 13.21 -18.01 -12.82
N VAL A 61 12.19 -17.45 -12.17
CA VAL A 61 11.47 -18.11 -11.06
C VAL A 61 10.25 -18.89 -11.55
N CYS A 62 9.53 -18.33 -12.52
CA CYS A 62 8.30 -18.90 -13.08
C CYS A 62 8.53 -19.63 -14.41
N GLY A 63 9.74 -19.56 -14.95
CA GLY A 63 10.06 -20.09 -16.28
C GLY A 63 9.69 -19.12 -17.40
N SER A 64 10.53 -19.09 -18.43
CA SER A 64 10.38 -18.22 -19.59
C SER A 64 9.05 -18.40 -20.31
N GLN A 65 8.56 -17.32 -20.94
CA GLN A 65 7.30 -17.31 -21.71
C GLN A 65 6.07 -17.67 -20.87
N ALA A 66 6.06 -17.24 -19.60
CA ALA A 66 4.93 -17.44 -18.68
C ALA A 66 4.51 -18.92 -18.54
N LYS A 67 5.49 -19.84 -18.43
CA LYS A 67 5.24 -21.27 -18.26
C LYS A 67 4.33 -21.58 -17.06
N ARG A 68 4.45 -20.78 -15.99
CA ARG A 68 3.45 -20.68 -14.91
C ARG A 68 3.28 -19.23 -14.49
N LEU A 69 2.18 -18.96 -13.80
CA LEU A 69 1.97 -17.68 -13.12
C LEU A 69 2.72 -17.65 -11.76
N PRO A 70 3.09 -16.46 -11.27
CA PRO A 70 3.67 -16.30 -9.94
C PRO A 70 2.69 -16.71 -8.83
N GLU A 71 3.24 -17.28 -7.76
CA GLU A 71 2.53 -17.64 -6.53
C GLU A 71 3.08 -16.86 -5.34
N PHE A 72 2.35 -16.82 -4.22
CA PHE A 72 2.81 -16.12 -3.01
C PHE A 72 4.13 -16.69 -2.45
N SER A 73 4.41 -17.98 -2.67
CA SER A 73 5.65 -18.65 -2.31
C SER A 73 6.88 -18.11 -3.06
N ASP A 74 6.69 -17.45 -4.20
CA ASP A 74 7.77 -16.88 -5.00
C ASP A 74 8.22 -15.50 -4.54
N MET A 75 7.48 -14.87 -3.62
CA MET A 75 7.64 -13.46 -3.27
C MET A 75 9.06 -13.13 -2.79
N ASP A 76 9.71 -14.04 -2.05
CA ASP A 76 11.08 -13.87 -1.57
C ASP A 76 12.12 -13.96 -2.70
N SER A 77 11.78 -14.62 -3.81
CA SER A 77 12.61 -14.73 -5.01
C SER A 77 12.35 -13.61 -6.03
N LEU A 78 11.41 -12.69 -5.74
CA LEU A 78 11.01 -11.59 -6.63
C LEU A 78 11.21 -10.21 -5.96
N PRO A 79 12.44 -9.87 -5.52
CA PRO A 79 12.69 -8.66 -4.74
C PRO A 79 12.37 -7.37 -5.51
N LEU A 80 12.58 -7.31 -6.84
CA LEU A 80 12.24 -6.11 -7.61
C LEU A 80 10.73 -5.92 -7.77
N ALA A 81 9.97 -7.00 -7.94
CA ALA A 81 8.51 -6.90 -7.98
C ALA A 81 7.95 -6.42 -6.63
N LYS A 82 8.47 -6.98 -5.53
CA LYS A 82 8.13 -6.55 -4.16
C LYS A 82 8.49 -5.08 -3.94
N ALA A 83 9.69 -4.67 -4.36
CA ALA A 83 10.13 -3.28 -4.26
C ALA A 83 9.24 -2.34 -5.08
N ALA A 84 8.92 -2.67 -6.33
CA ALA A 84 8.07 -1.83 -7.18
C ALA A 84 6.67 -1.61 -6.60
N ILE A 85 6.08 -2.63 -5.97
CA ILE A 85 4.78 -2.49 -5.29
C ILE A 85 4.90 -1.63 -4.02
N LYS A 86 5.95 -1.83 -3.21
CA LYS A 86 6.19 -0.96 -2.04
C LYS A 86 6.44 0.50 -2.47
N GLU A 87 7.16 0.68 -3.58
CA GLU A 87 7.49 1.99 -4.14
C GLU A 87 6.26 2.70 -4.71
N SER A 88 5.30 1.99 -5.28
CA SER A 88 4.06 2.63 -5.72
C SER A 88 3.24 3.20 -4.56
N LEU A 89 3.35 2.60 -3.37
CA LEU A 89 2.74 3.11 -2.14
C LEU A 89 3.51 4.31 -1.56
N ARG A 90 4.84 4.36 -1.74
CA ARG A 90 5.71 5.45 -1.27
C ARG A 90 5.65 6.68 -2.17
N TRP A 91 5.84 6.47 -3.48
CA TRP A 91 6.09 7.51 -4.49
C TRP A 91 4.87 8.39 -4.72
N LYS A 92 3.68 7.78 -4.89
CA LYS A 92 2.43 8.51 -5.05
C LYS A 92 1.31 7.76 -4.29
N PRO A 93 1.22 7.90 -2.95
CA PRO A 93 0.26 7.15 -2.13
C PRO A 93 -1.18 7.34 -2.61
N ALA A 94 -1.97 6.26 -2.61
CA ALA A 94 -3.35 6.28 -3.06
C ALA A 94 -4.30 7.07 -2.15
N PHE A 95 -3.96 7.15 -0.86
CA PHE A 95 -4.75 7.86 0.13
C PHE A 95 -4.38 9.34 0.18
N SER A 96 -5.28 10.19 0.71
CA SER A 96 -4.97 11.61 0.90
C SER A 96 -3.59 11.78 1.56
N ALA A 97 -2.83 12.80 1.14
CA ALA A 97 -1.49 13.07 1.68
C ALA A 97 -1.47 13.23 3.21
N THR A 98 -2.63 13.41 3.84
CA THR A 98 -2.82 13.59 5.28
C THR A 98 -3.41 12.38 6.02
N GLY A 99 -3.63 11.25 5.33
CA GLY A 99 -4.27 10.07 5.91
C GLY A 99 -5.75 10.29 6.26
N LEU A 100 -6.27 9.43 7.14
CA LEU A 100 -7.57 9.64 7.79
C LEU A 100 -7.38 10.45 9.07
N SER A 101 -8.20 11.49 9.24
CA SER A 101 -8.23 12.27 10.48
C SER A 101 -8.68 11.41 11.64
N HIS A 102 -7.89 11.41 12.71
CA HIS A 102 -8.26 10.85 14.00
C HIS A 102 -8.70 11.98 14.93
N ALA A 103 -9.39 11.65 16.03
CA ALA A 103 -9.77 12.63 17.04
C ALA A 103 -9.33 12.18 18.43
N LEU A 104 -8.83 13.11 19.23
CA LEU A 104 -8.44 12.82 20.62
C LEU A 104 -9.66 12.43 21.45
N ILE A 105 -9.60 11.28 22.12
CA ILE A 105 -10.67 10.85 23.04
C ILE A 105 -10.57 11.50 24.44
N LYS A 106 -9.40 12.09 24.75
CA LYS A 106 -9.11 12.83 25.99
C LYS A 106 -8.01 13.85 25.71
N ASP A 107 -7.85 14.81 26.61
CA ASP A 107 -6.74 15.77 26.55
C ASP A 107 -5.40 15.03 26.56
N ASP A 108 -4.45 15.49 25.73
CA ASP A 108 -3.14 14.89 25.60
C ASP A 108 -2.07 15.95 25.35
N THR A 109 -0.81 15.63 25.64
CA THR A 109 0.34 16.52 25.43
C THR A 109 1.35 15.83 24.54
N PHE A 110 1.67 16.45 23.41
CA PHE A 110 2.71 16.00 22.49
C PHE A 110 3.76 17.10 22.36
N GLU A 111 5.01 16.75 22.61
CA GLU A 111 6.12 17.71 22.79
C GLU A 111 5.76 18.82 23.79
N SER A 112 5.78 20.09 23.38
CA SER A 112 5.43 21.26 24.20
C SER A 112 3.97 21.71 24.04
N PHE A 113 3.14 20.97 23.31
CA PHE A 113 1.77 21.37 22.99
C PHE A 113 0.74 20.49 23.69
N THR A 114 -0.25 21.13 24.32
CA THR A 114 -1.40 20.46 24.93
C THR A 114 -2.61 20.58 24.01
N PHE A 115 -3.21 19.44 23.67
CA PHE A 115 -4.38 19.31 22.82
C PHE A 115 -5.57 18.83 23.65
N ARG A 116 -6.77 19.35 23.34
CA ARG A 116 -7.99 18.96 24.05
C ARG A 116 -8.65 17.75 23.40
N ALA A 117 -9.45 17.03 24.17
CA ALA A 117 -10.38 16.03 23.66
C ALA A 117 -11.23 16.62 22.51
N GLY A 118 -11.44 15.84 21.46
CA GLY A 118 -12.12 16.24 20.23
C GLY A 118 -11.24 16.95 19.20
N THR A 119 -9.97 17.26 19.52
CA THR A 119 -9.03 17.82 18.52
C THR A 119 -8.80 16.81 17.41
N ALA A 120 -9.01 17.21 16.15
CA ALA A 120 -8.71 16.41 14.99
C ALA A 120 -7.19 16.42 14.71
N VAL A 121 -6.61 15.23 14.51
CA VAL A 121 -5.19 15.03 14.22
C VAL A 121 -5.06 14.29 12.90
N THR A 122 -4.19 14.81 12.05
CA THR A 122 -3.82 14.19 10.77
C THR A 122 -2.30 14.06 10.74
N PHE A 123 -1.78 13.19 9.87
CA PHE A 123 -0.34 13.06 9.67
C PHE A 123 -0.03 13.17 8.18
N ASN A 124 1.01 13.90 7.82
CA ASN A 124 1.39 14.07 6.42
C ASN A 124 2.17 12.83 5.94
N SER A 125 1.44 11.78 5.54
CA SER A 125 2.00 10.52 5.06
C SER A 125 2.91 10.72 3.84
N TRP A 126 2.58 11.70 2.99
CA TRP A 126 3.39 12.07 1.84
C TRP A 126 4.78 12.54 2.27
N VAL A 127 4.85 13.55 3.14
CA VAL A 127 6.13 14.08 3.62
C VAL A 127 6.91 12.97 4.32
N ILE A 128 6.25 12.22 5.21
CA ILE A 128 6.89 11.11 5.94
C ILE A 128 7.52 10.08 4.97
N SER A 129 6.84 9.73 3.87
CA SER A 129 7.36 8.76 2.90
C SER A 129 8.48 9.29 1.99
N HIS A 130 8.78 10.59 2.06
CA HIS A 130 9.78 11.27 1.23
C HIS A 130 10.99 11.79 2.03
N LEU A 131 10.92 11.84 3.37
CA LEU A 131 11.91 12.51 4.22
C LEU A 131 13.33 11.94 4.13
N ASP A 132 13.47 10.61 4.06
CA ASP A 132 14.77 9.91 4.14
C ASP A 132 15.34 9.49 2.76
N TYR A 133 14.81 10.04 1.67
CA TYR A 133 15.19 9.67 0.30
C TYR A 133 16.01 10.76 -0.38
N GLU A 134 17.10 10.38 -1.05
CA GLU A 134 17.98 11.33 -1.77
C GLU A 134 17.28 11.98 -2.97
N ASP A 135 16.53 11.18 -3.74
CA ASP A 135 15.68 11.64 -4.85
C ASP A 135 14.26 11.06 -4.70
N PRO A 136 13.41 11.66 -3.86
CA PRO A 136 12.13 11.08 -3.49
C PRO A 136 11.10 11.08 -4.65
N GLU A 137 11.32 11.89 -5.69
CA GLU A 137 10.46 11.95 -6.89
C GLU A 137 10.86 10.91 -7.96
N ARG A 138 11.98 10.21 -7.77
CA ARG A 138 12.33 9.04 -8.58
C ARG A 138 11.55 7.82 -8.11
N PHE A 139 11.05 7.01 -9.05
CA PHE A 139 10.46 5.71 -8.75
C PHE A 139 11.55 4.63 -8.71
N LEU A 140 11.80 4.06 -7.54
CA LEU A 140 12.93 3.18 -7.21
C LEU A 140 14.28 3.90 -7.30
N ASP A 141 15.24 3.41 -6.53
CA ASP A 141 16.62 3.89 -6.62
C ASP A 141 17.29 3.43 -7.93
N GLN A 142 18.39 4.11 -8.29
CA GLN A 142 19.23 3.66 -9.41
C GLN A 142 19.93 2.33 -9.11
N ASP A 143 20.24 2.06 -7.83
CA ASP A 143 20.78 0.79 -7.38
C ASP A 143 19.68 -0.27 -7.25
N LEU A 144 19.43 -0.94 -8.37
CA LEU A 144 18.45 -2.03 -8.44
C LEU A 144 18.97 -3.36 -7.89
N ASP A 145 20.22 -3.43 -7.41
CA ASP A 145 20.78 -4.62 -6.79
C ASP A 145 20.40 -4.69 -5.30
N THR A 146 20.05 -3.54 -4.69
CA THR A 146 19.44 -3.44 -3.36
C THR A 146 18.08 -2.73 -3.42
N PRO A 147 17.08 -3.28 -4.14
CA PRO A 147 15.85 -2.56 -4.45
C PRO A 147 14.94 -2.31 -3.23
N THR A 148 15.23 -2.93 -2.09
CA THR A 148 14.52 -2.72 -0.82
C THR A 148 15.28 -1.81 0.15
N LYS A 149 16.39 -1.18 -0.27
CA LYS A 149 17.11 -0.22 0.57
C LYS A 149 16.15 0.93 0.94
N GLY A 150 16.05 1.24 2.23
CA GLY A 150 15.06 2.22 2.74
C GLY A 150 13.70 1.64 3.16
N TYR A 151 13.44 0.36 2.90
CA TYR A 151 12.26 -0.34 3.42
C TYR A 151 12.59 -1.14 4.68
N PRO A 152 11.77 -1.10 5.74
CA PRO A 152 11.90 -2.06 6.84
C PRO A 152 11.75 -3.49 6.28
N SER A 153 12.68 -4.35 6.71
CA SER A 153 12.80 -5.77 6.33
C SER A 153 11.55 -6.56 6.62
#